data_AF-A0A830EWN0-F1
#
_entry.id   AF-A0A830EWN0-F1
#
_cell.length_a   1.000
_cell.length_b   1.000
_cell.length_c   1.000
_cell.angle_alpha   90.00
_cell.angle_beta   90.00
_cell.angle_gamma   90.00
#
_symmetry.space_group_name_H-M   'P 1'
#
loop_
_entity.id
_entity.type
_entity.pdbx_description
1 polymer ?
#
loop_
_entity_poly.entity_id
_entity_poly.type
_entity_poly.pdbx_seq_one_letter_code
_entity_poly.pdbx_strand_id
1 'polypeptide(L)'
;MPSALRDGRRVALNRPRVFAFAGGALLAECALRLALAVAHPVLAVVCPPVVAVPVLGAVAPTVRAAVVDADATPDWRVPDRLRERGPRLLALAVGCHAVALALGAAAFLVLDTPVRYAVYAAGGSVSKTVVHVAPLVGIATGAFVAWGALAPAIGRAAAGAPLRASVRAPLCALADRRRSAAALGLQAACALVALCVAAAVLLLADARYPTRDAALLALLTLVFVVAGTLVLLATLTYPMHVALAVGSERVGAVPVRRVALAALVVSGLVVGAGAIRVSETRPGVGSADATLPANATDAYAVARERTVTGSYRTVATEIRDGERVVATAAVERDDRRVYVALRYDDRTRSGYADSCVTYRLAGFDPALFALGERRVDGGVAVALPGYWQLTDGDAVTGPAGYGLPEADTGAWTTVREANGTRTLELRGGPAVFDALQRGEASSVNASTARVRVRVDEARGVVLGGRARLNATLGDGETRLVRNLTYAVETGDGVAVDRPDALGSRSLGAWTWDVFAY
;
A
#
# COMPACT_ATOMS: atom_id res chain seq x y z
N MET A 1 -10.30 -30.43 25.20
CA MET A 1 -10.00 -29.07 24.67
C MET A 1 -10.32 -27.98 25.68
N PRO A 2 -11.51 -27.96 26.32
CA PRO A 2 -11.79 -27.00 27.39
C PRO A 2 -10.81 -27.13 28.56
N SER A 3 -10.35 -28.34 28.89
CA SER A 3 -9.32 -28.59 29.90
C SER A 3 -8.00 -27.88 29.59
N ALA A 4 -7.36 -28.17 28.44
CA ALA A 4 -6.06 -27.59 28.10
C ALA A 4 -6.03 -26.05 28.11
N LEU A 5 -7.08 -25.37 27.61
CA LEU A 5 -7.17 -23.91 27.68
C LEU A 5 -7.39 -23.41 29.10
N ARG A 6 -8.19 -24.11 29.92
CA ARG A 6 -8.36 -23.79 31.35
C ARG A 6 -7.06 -23.96 32.12
N ASP A 7 -6.30 -25.01 31.86
CA ASP A 7 -5.04 -25.32 32.53
C ASP A 7 -3.97 -24.28 32.16
N GLY A 8 -3.84 -23.96 30.87
CA GLY A 8 -2.98 -22.85 30.42
C GLY A 8 -3.37 -21.51 31.04
N ARG A 9 -4.68 -21.19 31.09
CA ARG A 9 -5.19 -19.97 31.75
C ARG A 9 -4.87 -19.97 33.25
N ARG A 10 -5.00 -21.10 33.94
CA ARG A 10 -4.65 -21.22 35.37
C ARG A 10 -3.18 -20.93 35.60
N VAL A 11 -2.29 -21.40 34.73
CA VAL A 11 -0.85 -21.09 34.80
C VAL A 11 -0.60 -19.61 34.53
N ALA A 12 -1.22 -19.03 33.51
CA ALA A 12 -1.06 -17.61 33.17
C ALA A 12 -1.44 -16.67 34.33
N LEU A 13 -2.53 -16.98 35.04
CA LEU A 13 -3.05 -16.14 36.12
C LEU A 13 -2.38 -16.38 37.48
N ASN A 14 -1.92 -17.61 37.75
CA ASN A 14 -1.44 -17.99 39.09
C ASN A 14 0.09 -18.16 39.19
N ARG A 15 0.83 -18.03 38.09
CA ARG A 15 2.30 -18.15 38.09
C ARG A 15 2.95 -16.84 37.62
N PRO A 16 3.15 -15.85 38.53
CA PRO A 16 3.63 -14.51 38.16
C PRO A 16 5.03 -14.52 37.53
N ARG A 17 5.90 -15.48 37.89
CA ARG A 17 7.21 -15.63 37.24
C ARG A 17 7.08 -16.01 35.77
N VAL A 18 6.14 -16.88 35.39
CA VAL A 18 5.89 -17.23 33.97
C VAL A 18 5.42 -16.00 33.20
N PHE A 19 4.50 -15.24 33.79
CA PHE A 19 4.02 -13.99 33.21
C PHE A 19 5.15 -12.96 33.02
N ALA A 20 5.97 -12.73 34.05
CA ALA A 20 7.08 -11.79 33.99
C ALA A 20 8.14 -12.20 32.95
N PHE A 21 8.50 -13.49 32.88
CA PHE A 21 9.44 -13.98 31.87
C PHE A 21 8.90 -13.84 30.45
N ALA A 22 7.64 -14.23 30.22
CA ALA A 22 7.04 -14.13 28.90
C ALA A 22 6.87 -12.67 28.46
N GLY A 23 6.40 -11.81 29.36
CA GLY A 23 6.27 -10.37 29.13
C GLY A 23 7.62 -9.72 28.85
N GLY A 24 8.66 -10.02 29.64
CA GLY A 24 10.01 -9.49 29.42
C GLY A 24 10.60 -9.89 28.06
N ALA A 25 10.45 -11.15 27.66
CA ALA A 25 10.91 -11.63 26.36
C ALA A 25 10.19 -10.94 25.19
N LEU A 26 8.87 -10.75 25.31
CA LEU A 26 8.05 -10.09 24.30
C LEU A 26 8.29 -8.59 24.24
N LEU A 27 8.55 -7.92 25.37
CA LEU A 27 8.95 -6.52 25.43
C LEU A 27 10.31 -6.31 24.77
N ALA A 28 11.28 -7.18 25.02
CA ALA A 28 12.59 -7.11 24.38
C ALA A 28 12.50 -7.31 22.86
N GLU A 29 11.70 -8.29 22.41
CA GLU A 29 11.40 -8.48 20.99
C GLU A 29 10.70 -7.27 20.37
N CYS A 30 9.73 -6.68 21.08
CA CYS A 30 9.03 -5.49 20.64
C CYS A 30 9.98 -4.30 20.52
N ALA A 31 10.87 -4.07 21.48
CA ALA A 31 11.88 -3.03 21.45
C ALA A 31 12.84 -3.20 20.25
N LEU A 32 13.27 -4.43 19.96
CA LEU A 32 14.07 -4.73 18.77
C LEU A 32 13.32 -4.36 17.49
N ARG A 33 12.04 -4.75 17.36
CA ARG A 33 11.22 -4.43 16.18
C ARG A 33 10.96 -2.93 16.04
N LEU A 34 10.76 -2.21 17.14
CA LEU A 34 10.63 -0.75 17.13
C LEU A 34 11.93 -0.08 16.66
N ALA A 35 13.08 -0.54 17.15
CA ALA A 35 14.38 -0.03 16.69
C ALA A 35 14.59 -0.30 15.18
N LEU A 36 14.20 -1.48 14.70
CA LEU A 36 14.24 -1.80 13.26
C LEU A 36 13.24 -0.96 12.45
N ALA A 37 12.04 -0.68 12.99
CA ALA A 37 11.05 0.16 12.32
C ALA A 37 11.55 1.60 12.12
N VAL A 38 12.34 2.12 13.07
CA VAL A 38 13.01 3.43 12.95
C VAL A 38 13.99 3.44 11.77
N ALA A 39 14.72 2.34 11.55
CA ALA A 39 15.63 2.21 10.41
C ALA A 39 14.86 2.03 9.10
N HIS A 40 13.87 1.13 9.07
CA HIS A 40 12.99 0.90 7.94
C HIS A 40 11.76 0.06 8.37
N PRO A 41 10.51 0.48 8.09
CA PRO A 41 9.30 -0.21 8.59
C PRO A 41 9.19 -1.68 8.14
N VAL A 42 9.65 -2.01 6.92
CA VAL A 42 9.70 -3.40 6.43
C VAL A 42 10.59 -4.30 7.30
N LEU A 43 11.68 -3.77 7.89
CA LEU A 43 12.57 -4.59 8.73
C LEU A 43 11.85 -5.08 10.00
N ALA A 44 10.94 -4.30 10.57
CA ALA A 44 10.14 -4.72 11.72
C ALA A 44 9.19 -5.88 11.41
N VAL A 45 8.73 -5.97 10.15
CA VAL A 45 7.88 -7.07 9.66
C VAL A 45 8.73 -8.28 9.28
N VAL A 46 9.82 -8.08 8.53
CA VAL A 46 10.67 -9.15 8.01
C VAL A 46 11.57 -9.77 9.08
N CYS A 47 11.90 -9.04 10.15
CA CYS A 47 12.71 -9.56 11.24
C CYS A 47 12.01 -10.75 11.93
N PRO A 48 12.64 -11.93 11.96
CA PRO A 48 12.11 -13.06 12.70
C PRO A 48 12.12 -12.79 14.21
N PRO A 49 11.31 -13.51 15.00
CA PRO A 49 11.28 -13.38 16.45
C PRO A 49 12.53 -13.98 17.11
N VAL A 50 13.65 -13.27 17.03
CA VAL A 50 14.98 -13.73 17.45
C VAL A 50 15.19 -13.72 18.96
N VAL A 51 14.40 -12.96 19.71
CA VAL A 51 14.42 -12.94 21.17
C VAL A 51 13.28 -13.79 21.73
N ALA A 52 12.05 -13.53 21.26
CA ALA A 52 10.87 -14.17 21.83
C ALA A 52 10.88 -15.70 21.65
N VAL A 53 11.19 -16.22 20.45
CA VAL A 53 11.14 -17.66 20.21
C VAL A 53 12.21 -18.45 20.99
N PRO A 54 13.49 -18.05 21.00
CA PRO A 54 14.49 -18.77 21.80
C PRO A 54 14.21 -18.73 23.31
N VAL A 55 13.83 -17.57 23.85
CA VAL A 55 13.59 -17.41 25.29
C VAL A 55 12.32 -18.14 25.73
N LEU A 56 11.19 -17.92 25.03
CA LEU A 56 9.94 -18.63 25.33
C LEU A 56 10.09 -20.13 25.09
N GLY A 57 10.82 -20.55 24.04
CA GLY A 57 11.13 -21.95 23.79
C GLY A 57 11.93 -22.60 24.93
N ALA A 58 12.90 -21.90 25.51
CA ALA A 58 13.67 -22.40 26.66
C ALA A 58 12.83 -22.51 27.95
N VAL A 59 11.83 -21.63 28.11
CA VAL A 59 10.87 -21.62 29.24
C VAL A 59 9.74 -22.64 29.05
N ALA A 60 9.43 -23.04 27.81
CA ALA A 60 8.28 -23.90 27.49
C ALA A 60 8.24 -25.24 28.26
N PRO A 61 9.36 -25.94 28.53
CA PRO A 61 9.35 -27.15 29.36
C PRO A 61 8.89 -26.89 30.81
N THR A 62 9.29 -25.75 31.40
CA THR A 62 8.87 -25.34 32.76
C THR A 62 7.37 -25.08 32.82
N VAL A 63 6.84 -24.40 31.80
CA VAL A 63 5.41 -24.12 31.69
C VAL A 63 4.62 -25.39 31.42
N ARG A 64 5.14 -26.29 30.58
CA ARG A 64 4.56 -27.60 30.33
C ARG A 64 4.43 -28.41 31.62
N ALA A 65 5.48 -28.45 32.45
CA ALA A 65 5.42 -29.14 33.74
C ALA A 65 4.31 -28.56 34.63
N ALA A 66 4.22 -27.23 34.73
CA ALA A 66 3.18 -26.54 35.50
C ALA A 66 1.75 -26.71 34.96
N VAL A 67 1.59 -26.98 33.65
CA VAL A 67 0.29 -27.29 33.03
C VAL A 67 -0.13 -28.72 33.34
N VAL A 68 0.80 -29.67 33.35
CA VAL A 68 0.52 -31.10 33.60
C VAL A 68 0.30 -31.36 35.08
N ASP A 69 1.12 -30.75 35.94
CA ASP A 69 1.07 -30.88 37.38
C ASP A 69 1.19 -29.50 38.02
N ALA A 70 0.12 -29.09 38.71
CA ALA A 70 0.05 -27.77 39.34
C ALA A 70 0.99 -27.65 40.54
N ASP A 71 1.40 -28.75 41.16
CA ASP A 71 2.24 -28.78 42.36
C ASP A 71 3.71 -29.08 42.03
N ALA A 72 4.02 -29.39 40.77
CA ALA A 72 5.38 -29.63 40.31
C ALA A 72 6.29 -28.42 40.62
N THR A 73 7.49 -28.74 41.13
CA THR A 73 8.52 -27.72 41.38
C THR A 73 9.04 -27.20 40.04
N PRO A 74 8.94 -25.89 39.75
CA PRO A 74 9.35 -25.36 38.45
C PRO A 74 10.87 -25.43 38.25
N ASP A 75 11.31 -26.11 37.20
CA ASP A 75 12.72 -26.13 36.79
C ASP A 75 13.07 -24.90 35.93
N TRP A 76 13.80 -23.94 36.50
CA TRP A 76 14.17 -22.65 35.88
C TRP A 76 15.55 -22.63 35.22
N ARG A 77 16.07 -23.78 34.75
CA ARG A 77 17.32 -23.87 33.96
C ARG A 77 17.21 -23.26 32.54
N VAL A 78 16.68 -22.05 32.44
CA VAL A 78 16.48 -21.31 31.18
C VAL A 78 17.83 -21.02 30.48
N PRO A 79 18.88 -20.55 31.17
CA PRO A 79 20.16 -20.26 30.52
C PRO A 79 20.80 -21.49 29.87
N ASP A 80 20.77 -22.63 30.56
CA ASP A 80 21.36 -23.88 30.06
C ASP A 80 20.59 -24.39 28.84
N ARG A 81 19.25 -24.40 28.90
CA ARG A 81 18.40 -24.76 27.76
C ARG A 81 18.57 -23.81 26.58
N LEU A 82 18.81 -22.52 26.83
CA LEU A 82 19.08 -21.54 25.78
C LEU A 82 20.44 -21.82 25.11
N ARG A 83 21.47 -22.18 25.88
CA ARG A 83 22.76 -22.59 25.31
C ARG A 83 22.64 -23.87 24.48
N GLU A 84 21.92 -24.86 24.99
CA GLU A 84 21.75 -26.16 24.32
C GLU A 84 20.85 -26.08 23.08
N ARG A 85 19.74 -25.34 23.15
CA ARG A 85 18.65 -25.38 22.14
C ARG A 85 18.48 -24.08 21.38
N GLY A 86 19.08 -22.98 21.83
CA GLY A 86 18.96 -21.64 21.26
C GLY A 86 19.28 -21.55 19.78
N PRO A 87 20.44 -22.07 19.30
CA PRO A 87 20.79 -22.00 17.87
C PRO A 87 19.71 -22.63 16.99
N ARG A 88 19.11 -23.72 17.47
CA ARG A 88 18.08 -24.43 16.74
C ARG A 88 16.71 -23.76 16.82
N LEU A 89 16.35 -23.21 17.97
CA LEU A 89 15.15 -22.40 18.12
C LEU A 89 15.22 -21.15 17.24
N LEU A 90 16.40 -20.54 17.12
CA LEU A 90 16.66 -19.43 16.22
C LEU A 90 16.52 -19.84 14.75
N ALA A 91 17.11 -20.96 14.33
CA ALA A 91 16.96 -21.47 12.96
C ALA A 91 15.48 -21.73 12.60
N LEU A 92 14.71 -22.31 13.53
CA LEU A 92 13.27 -22.47 13.36
C LEU A 92 12.52 -21.13 13.40
N ALA A 93 12.95 -20.16 14.21
CA ALA A 93 12.36 -18.83 14.23
C ALA A 93 12.45 -18.18 12.85
N VAL A 94 13.62 -18.23 12.21
CA VAL A 94 13.85 -17.72 10.86
C VAL A 94 12.98 -18.45 9.83
N GLY A 95 13.04 -19.78 9.80
CA GLY A 95 12.31 -20.58 8.81
C GLY A 95 10.78 -20.47 8.96
N CYS A 96 10.26 -20.55 10.18
CA CYS A 96 8.83 -20.37 10.45
C CYS A 96 8.38 -18.94 10.16
N HIS A 97 9.21 -17.92 10.44
CA HIS A 97 8.86 -16.54 10.12
C HIS A 97 8.73 -16.32 8.62
N ALA A 98 9.66 -16.84 7.82
CA ALA A 98 9.58 -16.76 6.36
C ALA A 98 8.28 -17.40 5.82
N VAL A 99 7.90 -18.56 6.35
CA VAL A 99 6.62 -19.21 6.01
C VAL A 99 5.42 -18.37 6.46
N ALA A 100 5.46 -17.81 7.67
CA ALA A 100 4.40 -16.96 8.20
C ALA A 100 4.21 -15.69 7.35
N LEU A 101 5.30 -15.05 6.92
CA LEU A 101 5.27 -13.90 6.02
C LEU A 101 4.68 -14.26 4.65
N ALA A 102 5.09 -15.38 4.07
CA ALA A 102 4.53 -15.84 2.79
C ALA A 102 3.03 -16.10 2.90
N LEU A 103 2.58 -16.74 4.00
CA LEU A 103 1.16 -16.98 4.25
C LEU A 103 0.39 -15.68 4.53
N GLY A 104 0.98 -14.73 5.27
CA GLY A 104 0.40 -13.42 5.54
C GLY A 104 0.24 -12.58 4.27
N ALA A 105 1.28 -12.57 3.42
CA ALA A 105 1.26 -11.97 2.09
C ALA A 105 0.19 -12.59 1.19
N ALA A 106 0.13 -13.93 1.12
CA ALA A 106 -0.88 -14.64 0.36
C ALA A 106 -2.30 -14.30 0.83
N ALA A 107 -2.54 -14.34 2.15
CA ALA A 107 -3.84 -13.98 2.71
C ALA A 107 -4.23 -12.53 2.41
N PHE A 108 -3.28 -11.60 2.53
CA PHE A 108 -3.51 -10.19 2.17
C PHE A 108 -3.90 -10.07 0.70
N LEU A 109 -3.12 -10.61 -0.23
CA LEU A 109 -3.39 -10.52 -1.67
C LEU A 109 -4.76 -11.13 -2.04
N VAL A 110 -5.07 -12.31 -1.51
CA VAL A 110 -6.32 -13.02 -1.82
C VAL A 110 -7.56 -12.31 -1.27
N LEU A 111 -7.44 -11.56 -0.17
CA LEU A 111 -8.56 -10.81 0.42
C LEU A 111 -8.67 -9.40 -0.14
N ASP A 112 -7.56 -8.66 -0.22
CA ASP A 112 -7.55 -7.26 -0.61
C ASP A 112 -7.85 -7.08 -2.10
N THR A 113 -7.29 -7.93 -2.98
CA THR A 113 -7.47 -7.80 -4.43
C THR A 113 -8.94 -7.87 -4.88
N PRO A 114 -9.76 -8.87 -4.50
CA PRO A 114 -11.16 -8.91 -4.91
C PRO A 114 -11.99 -7.80 -4.27
N VAL A 115 -11.69 -7.38 -3.04
CA VAL A 115 -12.38 -6.24 -2.38
C VAL A 115 -12.11 -4.95 -3.14
N ARG A 116 -10.84 -4.68 -3.45
CA ARG A 116 -10.44 -3.54 -4.27
C ARG A 116 -11.14 -3.59 -5.62
N TYR A 117 -11.03 -4.71 -6.33
CA TYR A 117 -11.72 -4.91 -7.61
C TYR A 117 -13.23 -4.63 -7.53
N ALA A 118 -13.92 -5.08 -6.48
CA ALA A 118 -15.35 -4.82 -6.29
C ALA A 118 -15.66 -3.34 -6.03
N VAL A 119 -14.89 -2.66 -5.17
CA VAL A 119 -15.01 -1.20 -4.94
C VAL A 119 -14.84 -0.44 -6.25
N TYR A 120 -13.87 -0.88 -7.05
CA TYR A 120 -13.51 -0.28 -8.32
C TYR A 120 -14.53 -0.52 -9.42
N ALA A 121 -15.05 -1.74 -9.54
CA ALA A 121 -16.12 -2.08 -10.46
C ALA A 121 -17.42 -1.31 -10.15
N ALA A 122 -17.63 -0.93 -8.89
CA ALA A 122 -18.75 -0.08 -8.46
C ALA A 122 -18.51 1.43 -8.71
N GLY A 123 -17.41 1.82 -9.36
CA GLY A 123 -17.04 3.22 -9.58
C GLY A 123 -16.48 3.93 -8.34
N GLY A 124 -16.24 3.20 -7.25
CA GLY A 124 -15.62 3.72 -6.04
C GLY A 124 -14.10 3.80 -6.15
N SER A 125 -13.49 4.51 -5.19
CA SER A 125 -12.05 4.56 -5.00
C SER A 125 -11.68 4.23 -3.56
N VAL A 126 -10.49 3.66 -3.36
CA VAL A 126 -9.97 3.36 -2.03
C VAL A 126 -9.11 4.54 -1.60
N SER A 127 -9.29 4.98 -0.34
CA SER A 127 -8.54 6.13 0.17
C SER A 127 -7.03 5.87 0.11
N LYS A 128 -6.26 6.93 -0.12
CA LYS A 128 -4.79 6.86 -0.17
C LYS A 128 -4.23 6.21 1.10
N THR A 129 -4.76 6.54 2.27
CA THR A 129 -4.33 5.95 3.55
C THR A 129 -4.49 4.44 3.58
N VAL A 130 -5.62 3.90 3.10
CA VAL A 130 -5.85 2.45 3.07
C VAL A 130 -4.87 1.76 2.13
N VAL A 131 -4.60 2.34 0.96
CA VAL A 131 -3.63 1.77 0.01
C VAL A 131 -2.23 1.66 0.61
N HIS A 132 -1.81 2.66 1.39
CA HIS A 132 -0.47 2.66 1.97
C HIS A 132 -0.35 1.87 3.28
N VAL A 133 -1.39 1.83 4.11
CA VAL A 133 -1.32 1.20 5.45
C VAL A 133 -1.72 -0.27 5.42
N ALA A 134 -2.73 -0.63 4.62
CA ALA A 134 -3.32 -1.96 4.64
C ALA A 134 -2.33 -3.09 4.31
N PRO A 135 -1.37 -2.95 3.37
CA PRO A 135 -0.44 -4.03 3.06
C PRO A 135 0.43 -4.45 4.25
N LEU A 136 1.13 -3.51 4.89
CA LEU A 136 2.00 -3.85 6.02
C LEU A 136 1.20 -4.41 7.20
N VAL A 137 0.08 -3.77 7.53
CA VAL A 137 -0.79 -4.22 8.63
C VAL A 137 -1.40 -5.58 8.33
N GLY A 138 -1.91 -5.78 7.12
CA GLY A 138 -2.51 -7.03 6.67
C GLY A 138 -1.53 -8.19 6.66
N ILE A 139 -0.32 -7.97 6.12
CA ILE A 139 0.75 -8.98 6.11
C ILE A 139 1.20 -9.31 7.54
N ALA A 140 1.44 -8.31 8.38
CA ALA A 140 1.85 -8.52 9.77
C ALA A 140 0.78 -9.27 10.58
N THR A 141 -0.49 -8.90 10.40
CA THR A 141 -1.65 -9.56 11.03
C THR A 141 -1.76 -11.01 10.56
N GLY A 142 -1.69 -11.25 9.24
CA GLY A 142 -1.74 -12.59 8.67
C GLY A 142 -0.56 -13.47 9.12
N ALA A 143 0.65 -12.91 9.17
CA ALA A 143 1.83 -13.61 9.67
C ALA A 143 1.71 -13.97 11.16
N PHE A 144 1.21 -13.04 11.98
CA PHE A 144 0.94 -13.28 13.39
C PHE A 144 -0.08 -14.41 13.60
N VAL A 145 -1.16 -14.43 12.82
CA VAL A 145 -2.12 -15.55 12.85
C VAL A 145 -1.48 -16.86 12.40
N ALA A 146 -0.69 -16.84 11.32
CA ALA A 146 0.01 -18.01 10.78
C ALA A 146 0.97 -18.65 11.78
N TRP A 147 1.60 -17.87 12.66
CA TRP A 147 2.43 -18.39 13.76
C TRP A 147 1.70 -19.37 14.68
N GLY A 148 0.36 -19.24 14.81
CA GLY A 148 -0.46 -20.20 15.56
C GLY A 148 -0.37 -21.63 15.02
N ALA A 149 -0.26 -21.81 13.70
CA ALA A 149 -0.08 -23.12 13.07
C ALA A 149 1.37 -23.63 13.15
N LEU A 150 2.35 -22.75 13.36
CA LEU A 150 3.79 -23.07 13.38
C LEU A 150 4.32 -23.35 14.80
N ALA A 151 3.58 -22.96 15.84
CA ALA A 151 3.89 -23.23 17.24
C ALA A 151 4.30 -24.69 17.56
N PRO A 152 3.72 -25.75 16.93
CA PRO A 152 4.16 -27.13 17.15
C PRO A 152 5.63 -27.40 16.81
N ALA A 153 6.21 -26.71 15.82
CA ALA A 153 7.62 -26.87 15.47
C ALA A 153 8.53 -26.41 16.61
N ILE A 154 8.21 -25.24 17.19
CA ILE A 154 8.91 -24.68 18.34
C ILE A 154 8.74 -25.57 19.56
N GLY A 155 7.51 -26.02 19.85
CA GLY A 155 7.24 -26.92 20.97
C GLY A 155 8.05 -28.22 20.91
N ARG A 156 8.20 -28.81 19.72
CA ARG A 156 9.03 -30.02 19.52
C ARG A 156 10.53 -29.76 19.68
N ALA A 157 11.03 -28.64 19.16
CA ALA A 157 12.44 -28.29 19.32
C ALA A 157 12.78 -27.94 20.77
N ALA A 158 11.88 -27.22 21.44
CA ALA A 158 11.94 -26.94 22.87
C ALA A 158 11.93 -28.23 23.71
N ALA A 159 11.27 -29.30 23.25
CA ALA A 159 11.30 -30.61 23.90
C ALA A 159 12.53 -31.48 23.53
N GLY A 160 13.45 -30.99 22.68
CA GLY A 160 14.66 -31.73 22.30
C GLY A 160 14.49 -32.76 21.18
N ALA A 161 13.31 -32.85 20.53
CA ALA A 161 13.12 -33.70 19.34
C ALA A 161 14.10 -33.30 18.23
N PRO A 162 14.43 -34.10 17.20
CA PRO A 162 15.34 -33.72 16.08
C PRO A 162 14.70 -32.73 15.08
N LEU A 163 15.51 -31.99 14.29
CA LEU A 163 15.02 -30.87 13.44
C LEU A 163 13.95 -31.33 12.44
N ARG A 164 14.17 -32.48 11.81
CA ARG A 164 13.20 -33.09 10.88
C ARG A 164 11.85 -33.36 11.54
N ALA A 165 11.83 -33.77 12.81
CA ALA A 165 10.60 -33.99 13.55
C ALA A 165 9.92 -32.66 13.91
N SER A 166 10.69 -31.62 14.25
CA SER A 166 10.16 -30.27 14.49
C SER A 166 9.50 -29.68 13.24
N VAL A 167 10.16 -29.72 12.09
CA VAL A 167 9.63 -29.15 10.84
C VAL A 167 8.37 -29.88 10.35
N ARG A 168 8.27 -31.19 10.62
CA ARG A 168 7.06 -31.97 10.30
C ARG A 168 5.90 -31.72 11.28
N ALA A 169 6.17 -31.23 12.48
CA ALA A 169 5.17 -31.12 13.54
C ALA A 169 3.96 -30.24 13.18
N PRO A 170 4.11 -29.06 12.54
CA PRO A 170 2.98 -28.29 12.04
C PRO A 170 2.09 -29.08 11.07
N LEU A 171 2.70 -29.82 10.14
CA LEU A 171 1.98 -30.61 9.14
C LEU A 171 1.23 -31.79 9.77
N CYS A 172 1.82 -32.44 10.78
CA CYS A 172 1.15 -33.48 11.56
C CYS A 172 0.00 -32.90 12.39
N ALA A 173 0.17 -31.70 12.96
CA ALA A 173 -0.86 -31.04 13.76
C ALA A 173 -2.12 -30.71 12.96
N LEU A 174 -2.02 -30.52 11.63
CA LEU A 174 -3.17 -30.35 10.74
C LEU A 174 -4.10 -31.57 10.69
N ALA A 175 -3.65 -32.75 11.10
CA ALA A 175 -4.53 -33.91 11.27
C ALA A 175 -5.51 -33.73 12.45
N ASP A 176 -5.10 -33.01 13.49
CA ASP A 176 -5.93 -32.62 14.64
C ASP A 176 -6.54 -31.24 14.42
N ARG A 177 -7.62 -31.21 13.63
CA ARG A 177 -8.32 -29.98 13.24
C ARG A 177 -8.74 -29.13 14.44
N ARG A 178 -9.18 -29.75 15.53
CA ARG A 178 -9.75 -29.05 16.68
C ARG A 178 -8.68 -28.23 17.42
N ARG A 179 -7.49 -28.80 17.62
CA ARG A 179 -6.39 -28.09 18.29
C ARG A 179 -5.75 -27.03 17.40
N SER A 180 -5.55 -27.35 16.13
CA SER A 180 -5.05 -26.37 15.15
C SER A 180 -5.99 -25.17 15.03
N ALA A 181 -7.31 -25.41 14.99
CA ALA A 181 -8.32 -24.36 14.97
C ALA A 181 -8.31 -23.51 16.25
N ALA A 182 -8.08 -24.08 17.44
CA ALA A 182 -7.94 -23.29 18.65
C ALA A 182 -6.68 -22.44 18.69
N ALA A 183 -5.53 -22.98 18.26
CA ALA A 183 -4.29 -22.21 18.24
C ALA A 183 -4.40 -21.02 17.26
N LEU A 184 -4.97 -21.25 16.08
CA LEU A 184 -5.26 -20.21 15.10
C LEU A 184 -6.32 -19.23 15.61
N GLY A 185 -7.41 -19.73 16.20
CA GLY A 185 -8.49 -18.90 16.75
C GLY A 185 -8.01 -18.00 17.88
N LEU A 186 -7.08 -18.48 18.72
CA LEU A 186 -6.47 -17.69 19.79
C LEU A 186 -5.63 -16.53 19.23
N GLN A 187 -4.79 -16.81 18.23
CA GLN A 187 -4.00 -15.79 17.54
C GLN A 187 -4.89 -14.80 16.76
N ALA A 188 -5.91 -15.29 16.08
CA ALA A 188 -6.89 -14.46 15.38
C ALA A 188 -7.67 -13.56 16.33
N ALA A 189 -8.06 -14.05 17.52
CA ALA A 189 -8.69 -13.24 18.54
C ALA A 189 -7.74 -12.14 19.07
N CYS A 190 -6.46 -12.47 19.30
CA CYS A 190 -5.47 -11.47 19.71
C CYS A 190 -5.26 -10.40 18.62
N ALA A 191 -5.16 -10.82 17.36
CA ALA A 191 -5.06 -9.93 16.22
C ALA A 191 -6.28 -9.01 16.11
N LEU A 192 -7.49 -9.56 16.25
CA LEU A 192 -8.74 -8.81 16.20
C LEU A 192 -8.82 -7.78 17.33
N VAL A 193 -8.47 -8.16 18.56
CA VAL A 193 -8.44 -7.22 19.69
C VAL A 193 -7.45 -6.09 19.44
N ALA A 194 -6.24 -6.40 18.96
CA ALA A 194 -5.25 -5.38 18.62
C ALA A 194 -5.72 -4.45 17.50
N LEU A 195 -6.41 -4.97 16.49
CA LEU A 195 -7.04 -4.18 15.43
C LEU A 195 -8.18 -3.30 15.96
N CYS A 196 -9.03 -3.82 16.84
CA CYS A 196 -10.10 -3.04 17.48
C CYS A 196 -9.53 -1.92 18.36
N VAL A 197 -8.45 -2.18 19.10
CA VAL A 197 -7.74 -1.16 19.88
C VAL A 197 -7.11 -0.12 18.95
N ALA A 198 -6.49 -0.54 17.85
CA ALA A 198 -5.96 0.38 16.85
C ALA A 198 -7.07 1.27 16.26
N ALA A 199 -8.19 0.68 15.87
CA ALA A 199 -9.34 1.41 15.35
C ALA A 199 -9.93 2.37 16.40
N ALA A 200 -10.05 1.96 17.66
CA ALA A 200 -10.55 2.82 18.73
C ALA A 200 -9.61 4.02 18.97
N VAL A 201 -8.29 3.81 19.01
CA VAL A 201 -7.31 4.90 19.13
C VAL A 201 -7.41 5.85 17.93
N LEU A 202 -7.56 5.33 16.71
CA LEU A 202 -7.72 6.13 15.50
C LEU A 202 -9.06 6.90 15.45
N LEU A 203 -10.15 6.34 15.99
CA LEU A 203 -11.45 7.00 16.07
C LEU A 203 -11.49 8.08 17.16
N LEU A 204 -10.80 7.87 18.30
CA LEU A 204 -10.63 8.88 19.34
C LEU A 204 -9.73 10.05 18.88
N ALA A 205 -8.93 9.80 17.85
CA ALA A 205 -8.01 10.74 17.21
C ALA A 205 -8.66 11.67 16.16
N ASP A 206 -9.98 11.60 15.95
CA ASP A 206 -10.73 12.32 14.88
C ASP A 206 -10.67 13.87 14.97
N ALA A 207 -9.97 14.41 15.96
CA ALA A 207 -9.51 15.79 15.91
C ALA A 207 -8.36 15.92 14.88
N ARG A 208 -8.69 16.42 13.68
CA ARG A 208 -7.72 16.81 12.64
C ARG A 208 -6.49 17.41 13.29
N TYR A 209 -5.35 16.71 13.23
CA TYR A 209 -4.12 17.20 13.85
C TYR A 209 -3.77 18.55 13.24
N PRO A 210 -3.86 19.65 14.03
CA PRO A 210 -3.64 20.99 13.49
C PRO A 210 -2.16 21.20 13.11
N THR A 211 -1.27 20.31 13.57
CA THR A 211 0.17 20.34 13.32
C THR A 211 0.72 18.95 13.06
N ARG A 212 1.88 18.90 12.37
CA ARG A 212 2.66 17.68 12.13
C ARG A 212 3.06 16.96 13.42
N ASP A 213 3.40 17.72 14.46
CA ASP A 213 3.83 17.17 15.75
C ASP A 213 2.70 16.43 16.46
N ALA A 214 1.47 16.95 16.37
CA ALA A 214 0.30 16.29 16.95
C ALA A 214 -0.02 14.96 16.22
N ALA A 215 0.13 14.93 14.89
CA ALA A 215 0.00 13.69 14.11
C ALA A 215 1.08 12.65 14.44
N LEU A 216 2.32 13.11 14.67
CA LEU A 216 3.43 12.24 15.08
C LEU A 216 3.21 11.67 16.48
N LEU A 217 2.79 12.49 17.45
CA LEU A 217 2.48 12.04 18.80
C LEU A 217 1.35 11.00 18.81
N ALA A 218 0.33 11.20 17.97
CA ALA A 218 -0.76 10.25 17.82
C ALA A 218 -0.33 8.91 17.21
N LEU A 219 0.50 8.97 16.16
CA LEU A 219 1.09 7.76 15.58
C LEU A 219 1.90 6.98 16.62
N LEU A 220 2.74 7.68 17.40
CA LEU A 220 3.51 7.06 18.47
C LEU A 220 2.58 6.43 19.52
N THR A 221 1.54 7.15 19.94
CA THR A 221 0.55 6.65 20.90
C THR A 221 -0.13 5.38 20.39
N LEU A 222 -0.57 5.37 19.13
CA LEU A 222 -1.15 4.21 18.47
C LEU A 222 -0.18 3.02 18.51
N VAL A 223 1.07 3.24 18.11
CA VAL A 223 2.10 2.19 18.10
C VAL A 223 2.33 1.63 19.50
N PHE A 224 2.48 2.48 20.52
CA PHE A 224 2.69 2.06 21.91
C PHE A 224 1.50 1.27 22.46
N VAL A 225 0.26 1.75 22.23
CA VAL A 225 -0.95 1.10 22.73
C VAL A 225 -1.16 -0.26 22.07
N VAL A 226 -1.01 -0.35 20.75
CA VAL A 226 -1.16 -1.61 20.00
C VAL A 226 -0.06 -2.60 20.38
N ALA A 227 1.19 -2.15 20.43
CA ALA A 227 2.31 -2.99 20.85
C ALA A 227 2.14 -3.50 22.28
N GLY A 228 1.77 -2.62 23.22
CA GLY A 228 1.51 -2.98 24.62
C GLY A 228 0.37 -4.01 24.75
N THR A 229 -0.70 -3.82 23.98
CA THR A 229 -1.84 -4.75 23.93
C THR A 229 -1.41 -6.12 23.39
N LEU A 230 -0.66 -6.16 22.29
CA LEU A 230 -0.14 -7.41 21.74
C LEU A 230 0.80 -8.13 22.69
N VAL A 231 1.71 -7.41 23.36
CA VAL A 231 2.60 -7.98 24.38
C VAL A 231 1.78 -8.59 25.53
N LEU A 232 0.79 -7.87 26.03
CA LEU A 232 -0.08 -8.35 27.11
C LEU A 232 -0.85 -9.61 26.70
N LEU A 233 -1.50 -9.58 25.53
CA LEU A 233 -2.26 -10.71 25.01
C LEU A 233 -1.37 -11.93 24.74
N ALA A 234 -0.21 -11.74 24.13
CA ALA A 234 0.75 -12.81 23.87
C ALA A 234 1.31 -13.41 25.18
N THR A 235 1.57 -12.59 26.19
CA THR A 235 2.00 -13.05 27.52
C THR A 235 0.93 -13.94 28.17
N LEU A 236 -0.34 -13.54 28.09
CA LEU A 236 -1.47 -14.30 28.65
C LEU A 236 -1.75 -15.60 27.87
N THR A 237 -1.60 -15.57 26.55
CA THR A 237 -1.91 -16.70 25.66
C THR A 237 -0.76 -17.69 25.50
N TYR A 238 0.47 -17.31 25.84
CA TYR A 238 1.64 -18.18 25.76
C TYR A 238 1.46 -19.52 26.51
N PRO A 239 1.03 -19.57 27.80
CA PRO A 239 0.80 -20.84 28.49
C PRO A 239 -0.32 -21.68 27.88
N MET A 240 -1.32 -21.06 27.26
CA MET A 240 -2.38 -21.76 26.53
C MET A 240 -1.82 -22.44 25.27
N HIS A 241 -0.94 -21.77 24.53
CA HIS A 241 -0.24 -22.38 23.39
C HIS A 241 0.65 -23.55 23.82
N VAL A 242 1.36 -23.43 24.95
CA VAL A 242 2.13 -24.54 25.52
C VAL A 242 1.21 -25.71 25.86
N ALA A 243 0.09 -25.47 26.55
CA ALA A 243 -0.88 -26.51 26.91
C ALA A 243 -1.50 -27.22 25.69
N LEU A 244 -1.82 -26.47 24.62
CA LEU A 244 -2.30 -27.03 23.37
C LEU A 244 -1.25 -27.93 22.68
N ALA A 245 0.03 -27.59 22.82
CA ALA A 245 1.13 -28.36 22.28
C ALA A 245 1.43 -29.67 23.05
N VAL A 246 1.17 -29.73 24.37
CA VAL A 246 1.36 -30.96 25.18
C VAL A 246 0.51 -32.11 24.66
N GLY A 247 -0.73 -31.83 24.24
CA GLY A 247 -1.62 -32.86 23.75
C GLY A 247 -1.20 -33.48 22.40
N SER A 248 -0.28 -32.84 21.66
CA SER A 248 0.05 -33.18 20.26
C SER A 248 1.15 -34.26 20.11
N GLU A 249 1.56 -34.93 21.19
CA GLU A 249 2.68 -35.86 21.15
C GLU A 249 2.43 -37.14 20.34
N ARG A 250 1.16 -37.46 20.04
CA ARG A 250 0.80 -38.54 19.10
C ARG A 250 1.11 -38.11 17.66
N VAL A 251 2.17 -38.70 17.09
CA VAL A 251 2.60 -38.44 15.70
C VAL A 251 1.63 -39.11 14.74
N GLY A 252 0.66 -38.34 14.22
CA GLY A 252 -0.09 -38.73 13.03
C GLY A 252 0.77 -38.57 11.77
N ALA A 253 0.47 -39.35 10.73
CA ALA A 253 1.07 -39.15 9.41
C ALA A 253 0.68 -37.76 8.85
N VAL A 254 1.57 -37.16 8.05
CA VAL A 254 1.27 -35.91 7.35
C VAL A 254 0.12 -36.18 6.36
N PRO A 255 -0.97 -35.39 6.37
CA PRO A 255 -2.07 -35.56 5.43
C PRO A 255 -1.70 -35.00 4.04
N VAL A 256 -0.78 -35.69 3.33
CA VAL A 256 -0.15 -35.21 2.08
C VAL A 256 -1.16 -34.70 1.06
N ARG A 257 -2.23 -35.45 0.79
CA ARG A 257 -3.27 -35.05 -0.17
C ARG A 257 -3.92 -33.71 0.17
N ARG A 258 -4.18 -33.44 1.46
CA ARG A 258 -4.81 -32.18 1.90
C ARG A 258 -3.84 -31.02 1.82
N VAL A 259 -2.58 -31.25 2.19
CA VAL A 259 -1.52 -30.24 2.09
C VAL A 259 -1.27 -29.87 0.62
N ALA A 260 -1.20 -30.87 -0.27
CA ALA A 260 -1.02 -30.64 -1.71
C ALA A 260 -2.20 -29.86 -2.32
N LEU A 261 -3.43 -30.22 -1.97
CA LEU A 261 -4.62 -29.49 -2.44
C LEU A 261 -4.62 -28.04 -1.91
N ALA A 262 -4.31 -27.83 -0.63
CA ALA A 262 -4.24 -26.49 -0.05
C ALA A 262 -3.16 -25.64 -0.74
N ALA A 263 -1.98 -26.23 -1.00
CA ALA A 263 -0.92 -25.56 -1.74
C ALA A 263 -1.37 -25.17 -3.15
N LEU A 264 -1.99 -26.09 -3.90
CA LEU A 264 -2.53 -25.82 -5.25
C LEU A 264 -3.54 -24.67 -5.23
N VAL A 265 -4.51 -24.71 -4.32
CA VAL A 265 -5.57 -23.69 -4.21
C VAL A 265 -4.98 -22.34 -3.84
N VAL A 266 -4.13 -22.27 -2.80
CA VAL A 266 -3.52 -21.01 -2.36
C VAL A 266 -2.62 -20.43 -3.44
N SER A 267 -1.79 -21.25 -4.10
CA SER A 267 -0.94 -20.79 -5.21
C SER A 267 -1.77 -20.27 -6.38
N GLY A 268 -2.84 -20.98 -6.77
CA GLY A 268 -3.74 -20.53 -7.84
C GLY A 268 -4.41 -19.19 -7.52
N LEU A 269 -4.90 -19.02 -6.29
CA LEU A 269 -5.52 -17.77 -5.84
C LEU A 269 -4.52 -16.61 -5.80
N VAL A 270 -3.29 -16.84 -5.35
CA VAL A 270 -2.23 -15.82 -5.31
C VAL A 270 -1.80 -15.42 -6.72
N VAL A 271 -1.61 -16.39 -7.62
CA VAL A 271 -1.27 -16.11 -9.03
C VAL A 271 -2.39 -15.32 -9.71
N GLY A 272 -3.66 -15.70 -9.48
CA GLY A 272 -4.81 -14.97 -9.99
C GLY A 272 -4.89 -13.54 -9.45
N ALA A 273 -4.69 -13.34 -8.14
CA ALA A 273 -4.67 -12.02 -7.52
C ALA A 273 -3.53 -11.14 -8.09
N GLY A 274 -2.33 -11.71 -8.23
CA GLY A 274 -1.19 -11.03 -8.86
C GLY A 274 -1.47 -10.64 -10.31
N ALA A 275 -2.06 -11.54 -11.11
CA ALA A 275 -2.42 -11.24 -12.49
C ALA A 275 -3.39 -10.05 -12.59
N ILE A 276 -4.44 -10.02 -11.76
CA ILE A 276 -5.39 -8.90 -11.70
C ILE A 276 -4.65 -7.59 -11.42
N ARG A 277 -3.82 -7.58 -10.38
CA ARG A 277 -3.14 -6.36 -9.96
C ARG A 277 -2.05 -5.90 -10.91
N VAL A 278 -1.44 -6.77 -11.70
CA VAL A 278 -0.51 -6.38 -12.79
C VAL A 278 -1.26 -5.86 -14.02
N SER A 279 -2.48 -6.35 -14.29
CA SER A 279 -3.32 -5.90 -15.42
C SER A 279 -4.20 -4.67 -15.16
N GLU A 280 -4.32 -4.22 -13.91
CA GLU A 280 -5.18 -3.10 -13.51
C GLU A 280 -4.61 -1.72 -13.91
N THR A 281 -5.05 -1.12 -15.02
CA THR A 281 -4.42 0.07 -15.63
C THR A 281 -5.21 1.39 -15.50
N ARG A 282 -6.25 1.45 -14.64
CA ARG A 282 -7.29 2.49 -14.64
C ARG A 282 -6.84 3.97 -14.68
N PRO A 283 -7.74 4.90 -15.12
CA PRO A 283 -9.17 4.69 -15.47
C PRO A 283 -9.47 4.94 -16.96
N GLY A 284 -10.30 4.22 -17.71
CA GLY A 284 -11.37 3.26 -17.43
C GLY A 284 -11.96 2.72 -18.75
N VAL A 285 -12.99 1.88 -18.64
CA VAL A 285 -13.75 1.21 -19.73
C VAL A 285 -14.39 2.20 -20.71
N GLY A 286 -13.58 2.76 -21.60
CA GLY A 286 -14.09 3.35 -22.83
C GLY A 286 -14.69 2.22 -23.66
N SER A 287 -16.02 2.14 -23.73
CA SER A 287 -16.69 1.40 -24.80
C SER A 287 -16.08 1.86 -26.12
N ALA A 288 -15.61 0.90 -26.91
CA ALA A 288 -15.10 1.12 -28.26
C ALA A 288 -16.19 1.52 -29.27
N ASP A 289 -17.34 2.03 -28.82
CA ASP A 289 -18.30 2.66 -29.72
C ASP A 289 -17.66 3.94 -30.30
N ALA A 290 -17.18 3.80 -31.53
CA ALA A 290 -16.18 4.65 -32.16
C ALA A 290 -16.66 6.07 -32.49
N THR A 291 -17.93 6.40 -32.28
CA THR A 291 -18.50 7.67 -32.74
C THR A 291 -18.54 8.72 -31.63
N LEU A 292 -17.94 9.88 -31.88
CA LEU A 292 -18.11 11.04 -31.00
C LEU A 292 -19.55 11.58 -31.10
N PRO A 293 -20.15 12.06 -29.99
CA PRO A 293 -21.43 12.78 -30.01
C PRO A 293 -21.46 13.93 -31.02
N ALA A 294 -22.65 14.27 -31.52
CA ALA A 294 -22.82 15.41 -32.42
C ALA A 294 -22.67 16.76 -31.69
N ASN A 295 -23.13 16.84 -30.44
CA ASN A 295 -22.95 18.01 -29.59
C ASN A 295 -21.45 18.24 -29.33
N ALA A 296 -20.97 19.46 -29.54
CA ALA A 296 -19.56 19.81 -29.41
C ALA A 296 -19.02 19.69 -27.97
N THR A 297 -19.83 20.04 -26.96
CA THR A 297 -19.44 19.89 -25.55
C THR A 297 -19.28 18.41 -25.21
N ASP A 298 -20.28 17.60 -25.54
CA ASP A 298 -20.25 16.16 -25.26
C ASP A 298 -19.13 15.47 -26.06
N ALA A 299 -18.90 15.89 -27.31
CA ALA A 299 -17.80 15.41 -28.14
C ALA A 299 -16.44 15.69 -27.52
N TYR A 300 -16.24 16.90 -26.96
CA TYR A 300 -14.99 17.23 -26.28
C TYR A 300 -14.84 16.44 -24.99
N ALA A 301 -15.89 16.34 -24.18
CA ALA A 301 -15.88 15.59 -22.93
C ALA A 301 -15.48 14.13 -23.16
N VAL A 302 -16.17 13.45 -24.09
CA VAL A 302 -15.87 12.06 -24.47
C VAL A 302 -14.45 11.91 -25.00
N ALA A 303 -14.00 12.84 -25.85
CA ALA A 303 -12.66 12.72 -26.43
C ALA A 303 -11.55 12.98 -25.44
N ARG A 304 -11.75 13.94 -24.53
CA ARG A 304 -10.83 14.19 -23.42
C ARG A 304 -10.77 12.95 -22.53
N GLU A 305 -11.92 12.40 -22.13
CA GLU A 305 -12.00 11.18 -21.34
C GLU A 305 -11.22 10.04 -22.00
N ARG A 306 -11.49 9.73 -23.28
CA ARG A 306 -10.75 8.72 -24.05
C ARG A 306 -9.24 8.97 -24.12
N THR A 307 -8.84 10.23 -24.17
CA THR A 307 -7.41 10.60 -24.20
C THR A 307 -6.76 10.32 -22.85
N VAL A 308 -7.39 10.74 -21.75
CA VAL A 308 -6.83 10.57 -20.42
C VAL A 308 -6.92 9.12 -19.93
N THR A 309 -7.83 8.32 -20.49
CA THR A 309 -7.95 6.90 -20.16
C THR A 309 -6.87 6.03 -20.81
N GLY A 310 -6.42 6.40 -22.01
CA GLY A 310 -5.29 5.77 -22.70
C GLY A 310 -3.92 6.32 -22.27
N SER A 311 -2.86 5.74 -22.83
CA SER A 311 -1.52 6.32 -22.76
C SER A 311 -1.48 7.60 -23.61
N TYR A 312 -1.00 8.70 -23.03
CA TYR A 312 -0.97 9.99 -23.71
C TYR A 312 0.24 10.84 -23.32
N ARG A 313 0.67 11.71 -24.23
CA ARG A 313 1.66 12.75 -23.97
C ARG A 313 1.12 14.09 -24.43
N THR A 314 1.10 15.08 -23.54
CA THR A 314 0.80 16.46 -23.86
C THR A 314 2.06 17.31 -23.81
N VAL A 315 2.20 18.19 -24.80
CA VAL A 315 3.25 19.21 -24.84
C VAL A 315 2.58 20.56 -25.04
N ALA A 316 2.59 21.39 -23.99
CA ALA A 316 2.11 22.76 -24.03
C ALA A 316 3.30 23.72 -24.19
N THR A 317 3.23 24.60 -25.18
CA THR A 317 4.21 25.67 -25.40
C THR A 317 3.56 27.04 -25.22
N GLU A 318 4.23 27.93 -24.49
CA GLU A 318 3.82 29.31 -24.24
C GLU A 318 5.00 30.26 -24.45
N ILE A 319 4.71 31.50 -24.84
CA ILE A 319 5.67 32.61 -24.77
C ILE A 319 5.21 33.52 -23.64
N ARG A 320 6.02 33.63 -22.59
CA ARG A 320 5.77 34.46 -21.40
C ARG A 320 6.92 35.45 -21.26
N ASP A 321 6.61 36.73 -21.26
CA ASP A 321 7.60 37.81 -21.07
C ASP A 321 8.83 37.74 -22.02
N GLY A 322 8.62 37.22 -23.24
CA GLY A 322 9.67 37.03 -24.25
C GLY A 322 10.36 35.67 -24.21
N GLU A 323 10.09 34.85 -23.19
CA GLU A 323 10.71 33.55 -22.99
C GLU A 323 9.78 32.40 -23.37
N ARG A 324 10.38 31.32 -23.89
CA ARG A 324 9.64 30.11 -24.29
C ARG A 324 9.51 29.15 -23.12
N VAL A 325 8.28 28.97 -22.64
CA VAL A 325 7.93 27.96 -21.64
C VAL A 325 7.43 26.71 -22.34
N VAL A 326 7.94 25.54 -21.96
CA VAL A 326 7.48 24.23 -22.45
C VAL A 326 7.11 23.34 -21.28
N ALA A 327 5.84 22.98 -21.18
CA ALA A 327 5.35 21.99 -20.24
C ALA A 327 5.08 20.67 -20.97
N THR A 328 5.56 19.56 -20.40
CA THR A 328 5.32 18.20 -20.89
C THR A 328 4.66 17.40 -19.77
N ALA A 329 3.60 16.67 -20.10
CA ALA A 329 3.07 15.60 -19.26
C ALA A 329 2.94 14.34 -20.12
N ALA A 330 3.48 13.23 -19.65
CA ALA A 330 3.38 11.93 -20.29
C ALA A 330 2.87 10.92 -19.28
N VAL A 331 1.85 10.17 -19.68
CA VAL A 331 1.22 9.11 -18.88
C VAL A 331 1.22 7.85 -19.74
N GLU A 332 1.97 6.85 -19.29
CA GLU A 332 2.06 5.53 -19.89
C GLU A 332 1.26 4.57 -19.01
N ARG A 333 0.12 4.11 -19.52
CA ARG A 333 -0.86 3.31 -18.74
C ARG A 333 -0.38 1.87 -18.53
N ASP A 334 0.25 1.29 -19.54
CA ASP A 334 0.69 -0.11 -19.55
C ASP A 334 1.78 -0.36 -18.51
N ASP A 335 2.81 0.49 -18.49
CA ASP A 335 3.91 0.41 -17.52
C ASP A 335 3.64 1.22 -16.24
N ARG A 336 2.48 1.88 -16.15
CA ARG A 336 2.07 2.73 -15.02
C ARG A 336 3.09 3.79 -14.67
N ARG A 337 3.56 4.51 -15.67
CA ARG A 337 4.57 5.55 -15.51
C ARG A 337 4.03 6.90 -15.86
N VAL A 338 4.52 7.89 -15.15
CA VAL A 338 4.17 9.27 -15.36
C VAL A 338 5.42 10.11 -15.30
N TYR A 339 5.52 11.03 -16.25
CA TYR A 339 6.57 12.02 -16.31
C TYR A 339 5.98 13.40 -16.54
N VAL A 340 6.49 14.38 -15.81
CA VAL A 340 6.24 15.79 -16.10
C VAL A 340 7.51 16.58 -16.16
N ALA A 341 7.52 17.59 -17.01
CA ALA A 341 8.59 18.56 -17.06
C ALA A 341 8.03 19.94 -17.36
N LEU A 342 8.58 20.95 -16.69
CA LEU A 342 8.39 22.36 -16.99
C LEU A 342 9.75 22.96 -17.29
N ARG A 343 9.94 23.44 -18.52
CA ARG A 343 11.16 24.09 -18.99
C ARG A 343 10.93 25.58 -19.19
N TYR A 344 11.75 26.40 -18.56
CA TYR A 344 11.76 27.87 -18.62
C TYR A 344 13.15 28.39 -18.20
N ASP A 345 13.61 29.53 -18.74
CA ASP A 345 14.86 30.21 -18.36
C ASP A 345 16.09 29.29 -18.32
N ASP A 346 16.24 28.42 -19.34
CA ASP A 346 17.26 27.36 -19.43
C ASP A 346 17.25 26.34 -18.27
N ARG A 347 16.22 26.36 -17.42
CA ARG A 347 15.98 25.40 -16.33
C ARG A 347 14.90 24.42 -16.71
N THR A 348 15.07 23.17 -16.29
CA THR A 348 14.03 22.15 -16.39
C THR A 348 13.69 21.62 -15.01
N ARG A 349 12.43 21.74 -14.62
CA ARG A 349 11.88 21.09 -13.43
C ARG A 349 11.10 19.86 -13.87
N SER A 350 11.58 18.68 -13.53
CA SER A 350 10.90 17.43 -13.86
C SER A 350 10.43 16.67 -12.63
N GLY A 351 9.32 15.95 -12.78
CA GLY A 351 8.78 15.00 -11.82
C GLY A 351 8.51 13.66 -12.50
N TYR A 352 8.52 12.59 -11.72
CA TYR A 352 8.29 11.23 -12.19
C TYR A 352 7.53 10.43 -11.14
N ALA A 353 6.62 9.55 -11.58
CA ALA A 353 6.04 8.52 -10.73
C ALA A 353 5.90 7.21 -11.50
N ASP A 354 6.03 6.10 -10.79
CA ASP A 354 5.63 4.78 -11.25
C ASP A 354 4.79 4.05 -10.18
N SER A 355 4.56 2.75 -10.35
CA SER A 355 3.88 1.88 -9.38
C SER A 355 4.55 1.83 -7.99
N CYS A 356 5.77 2.34 -7.84
CA CYS A 356 6.59 2.09 -6.66
C CYS A 356 7.43 3.28 -6.16
N VAL A 357 7.59 4.34 -6.96
CA VAL A 357 8.39 5.52 -6.65
C VAL A 357 7.68 6.79 -7.09
N THR A 358 7.82 7.84 -6.29
CA THR A 358 7.47 9.22 -6.63
C THR A 358 8.71 10.10 -6.52
N TYR A 359 8.94 10.99 -7.48
CA TYR A 359 10.07 11.92 -7.51
C TYR A 359 9.62 13.30 -7.96
N ARG A 360 9.85 14.34 -7.14
CA ARG A 360 9.62 15.76 -7.46
C ARG A 360 8.25 16.11 -8.08
N LEU A 361 7.22 15.32 -7.82
CA LEU A 361 5.84 15.67 -8.15
C LEU A 361 5.28 16.57 -7.04
N ALA A 362 4.75 17.74 -7.43
CA ALA A 362 4.22 18.73 -6.50
C ALA A 362 2.80 18.33 -6.01
N GLY A 363 2.43 18.78 -4.79
CA GLY A 363 1.04 18.74 -4.32
C GLY A 363 0.69 17.69 -3.26
N PHE A 364 1.65 16.93 -2.71
CA PHE A 364 1.35 15.98 -1.62
C PHE A 364 2.59 15.61 -0.79
N ASP A 365 2.46 15.55 0.53
CA ASP A 365 3.50 15.14 1.51
C ASP A 365 3.10 13.85 2.24
N PRO A 366 3.28 12.67 1.63
CA PRO A 366 3.04 11.37 2.27
C PRO A 366 4.29 10.78 2.90
N ALA A 367 5.29 11.59 3.27
CA ALA A 367 6.56 11.10 3.83
C ALA A 367 6.35 10.10 4.99
N LEU A 368 5.21 10.21 5.69
CA LEU A 368 4.82 9.33 6.79
C LEU A 368 4.60 7.85 6.41
N PHE A 369 4.21 7.55 5.16
CA PHE A 369 3.95 6.19 4.69
C PHE A 369 4.96 5.69 3.66
N ALA A 370 5.99 6.49 3.37
CA ALA A 370 7.06 6.11 2.48
C ALA A 370 7.84 4.91 3.02
N LEU A 371 8.17 3.96 2.15
CA LEU A 371 9.08 2.85 2.48
C LEU A 371 10.54 3.23 2.20
N GLY A 372 10.88 4.50 2.38
CA GLY A 372 12.22 5.02 2.17
C GLY A 372 12.25 6.27 1.30
N GLU A 373 13.33 7.01 1.49
CA GLU A 373 13.62 8.27 0.82
C GLU A 373 15.06 8.22 0.29
N ARG A 374 15.29 8.83 -0.88
CA ARG A 374 16.64 9.11 -1.37
C ARG A 374 16.70 10.49 -1.99
N ARG A 375 17.74 11.26 -1.65
CA ARG A 375 18.03 12.52 -2.33
C ARG A 375 18.69 12.25 -3.69
N VAL A 376 18.16 12.90 -4.72
CA VAL A 376 18.59 12.77 -6.11
C VAL A 376 18.56 14.16 -6.75
N ASP A 377 19.70 14.61 -7.28
CA ASP A 377 19.93 15.88 -7.99
C ASP A 377 19.45 17.16 -7.28
N GLY A 378 19.39 17.17 -5.94
CA GLY A 378 18.85 18.30 -5.16
C GLY A 378 17.33 18.24 -4.89
N GLY A 379 16.70 17.09 -5.16
CA GLY A 379 15.32 16.81 -4.79
C GLY A 379 15.20 15.44 -4.11
N VAL A 380 13.96 15.02 -3.87
CA VAL A 380 13.66 13.84 -3.06
C VAL A 380 12.87 12.83 -3.87
N ALA A 381 13.37 11.59 -3.92
CA ALA A 381 12.67 10.42 -4.43
C ALA A 381 12.17 9.59 -3.24
N VAL A 382 10.92 9.18 -3.29
CA VAL A 382 10.22 8.50 -2.20
C VAL A 382 9.70 7.16 -2.72
N ALA A 383 9.93 6.08 -1.97
CA ALA A 383 9.37 4.77 -2.29
C ALA A 383 7.90 4.71 -1.86
N LEU A 384 7.01 4.90 -2.83
CA LEU A 384 5.58 5.07 -2.67
C LEU A 384 4.88 4.78 -4.01
N PRO A 385 3.69 4.15 -4.04
CA PRO A 385 2.93 3.93 -5.27
C PRO A 385 2.36 5.24 -5.81
N GLY A 386 3.22 6.05 -6.44
CA GLY A 386 2.92 7.39 -6.93
C GLY A 386 1.89 7.39 -8.05
N TYR A 387 1.92 6.38 -8.92
CA TYR A 387 0.96 6.23 -10.00
C TYR A 387 -0.50 6.17 -9.51
N TRP A 388 -0.76 5.52 -8.37
CA TRP A 388 -2.08 5.46 -7.73
C TRP A 388 -2.62 6.85 -7.38
N GLN A 389 -1.72 7.80 -7.13
CA GLN A 389 -2.08 9.13 -6.67
C GLN A 389 -2.44 10.06 -7.84
N LEU A 390 -2.29 9.60 -9.07
CA LEU A 390 -2.46 10.35 -10.31
C LEU A 390 -3.69 9.85 -11.11
N THR A 391 -4.62 9.17 -10.43
CA THR A 391 -5.83 8.56 -11.02
C THR A 391 -6.76 9.55 -11.70
N ASP A 392 -6.73 10.84 -11.34
CA ASP A 392 -7.64 11.85 -11.91
C ASP A 392 -7.17 12.38 -13.28
N GLY A 393 -6.26 11.66 -13.96
CA GLY A 393 -5.90 11.88 -15.36
C GLY A 393 -5.14 13.17 -15.66
N ASP A 394 -5.21 14.20 -14.80
CA ASP A 394 -4.82 15.58 -15.09
C ASP A 394 -4.09 16.27 -13.92
N ALA A 395 -3.94 15.58 -12.79
CA ALA A 395 -3.28 16.09 -11.59
C ALA A 395 -1.76 16.36 -11.80
N VAL A 396 -1.16 15.77 -12.84
CA VAL A 396 0.29 15.79 -13.04
C VAL A 396 0.83 17.16 -13.44
N THR A 397 0.04 17.97 -14.16
CA THR A 397 0.45 19.34 -14.58
C THR A 397 0.26 20.40 -13.49
N GLY A 398 -0.25 20.01 -12.32
CA GLY A 398 -0.59 20.93 -11.23
C GLY A 398 -1.62 22.01 -11.60
N PRO A 399 -1.89 22.97 -10.70
CA PRO A 399 -2.73 24.16 -10.94
C PRO A 399 -2.07 25.18 -11.88
N ALA A 400 -0.94 24.85 -12.50
CA ALA A 400 -0.24 25.75 -13.42
C ALA A 400 -0.95 25.86 -14.79
N GLY A 401 -1.98 25.05 -15.05
CA GLY A 401 -2.91 25.16 -16.18
C GLY A 401 -2.32 24.78 -17.54
N TYR A 402 -1.39 23.83 -17.55
CA TYR A 402 -0.73 23.30 -18.75
C TYR A 402 -1.26 21.93 -19.20
N GLY A 403 -2.29 21.39 -18.52
CA GLY A 403 -3.00 20.16 -18.92
C GLY A 403 -4.00 20.38 -20.05
N LEU A 404 -4.78 19.35 -20.37
CA LEU A 404 -5.91 19.50 -21.29
C LEU A 404 -6.96 20.45 -20.65
N PRO A 405 -7.54 21.39 -21.42
CA PRO A 405 -8.62 22.23 -20.93
C PRO A 405 -9.79 21.40 -20.38
N GLU A 406 -10.41 21.81 -19.28
CA GLU A 406 -11.60 21.13 -18.75
C GLU A 406 -12.76 21.22 -19.76
N ALA A 407 -13.52 20.13 -19.88
CA ALA A 407 -14.63 20.06 -20.83
C ALA A 407 -15.90 20.76 -20.29
N ASP A 408 -16.12 20.68 -18.97
CA ASP A 408 -17.41 21.00 -18.34
C ASP A 408 -17.52 22.45 -17.83
N THR A 409 -16.76 23.38 -18.40
CA THR A 409 -16.72 24.79 -17.94
C THR A 409 -17.54 25.76 -18.80
N GLY A 410 -18.23 25.25 -19.83
CA GLY A 410 -19.09 26.05 -20.69
C GLY A 410 -19.54 25.31 -21.95
N ALA A 411 -20.14 26.05 -22.88
CA ALA A 411 -20.62 25.50 -24.15
C ALA A 411 -19.51 25.54 -25.22
N TRP A 412 -19.09 24.37 -25.68
CA TRP A 412 -18.20 24.23 -26.82
C TRP A 412 -18.99 24.29 -28.13
N THR A 413 -18.35 24.77 -29.20
CA THR A 413 -18.96 24.86 -30.52
C THR A 413 -18.02 24.29 -31.59
N THR A 414 -18.57 23.58 -32.57
CA THR A 414 -17.81 23.15 -33.74
C THR A 414 -17.55 24.35 -34.64
N VAL A 415 -16.28 24.65 -34.91
CA VAL A 415 -15.89 25.76 -35.81
C VAL A 415 -15.28 25.30 -37.12
N ARG A 416 -14.89 24.02 -37.21
CA ARG A 416 -14.37 23.41 -38.43
C ARG A 416 -14.44 21.89 -38.33
N GLU A 417 -14.87 21.24 -39.41
CA GLU A 417 -14.74 19.81 -39.63
C GLU A 417 -14.03 19.59 -40.96
N ALA A 418 -12.91 18.89 -40.95
CA ALA A 418 -12.16 18.57 -42.16
C ALA A 418 -11.24 17.38 -41.93
N ASN A 419 -11.12 16.49 -42.93
CA ASN A 419 -10.17 15.38 -42.95
C ASN A 419 -10.24 14.49 -41.69
N GLY A 420 -11.45 14.17 -41.22
CA GLY A 420 -11.66 13.36 -40.01
C GLY A 420 -11.23 14.04 -38.70
N THR A 421 -10.99 15.36 -38.73
CA THR A 421 -10.70 16.17 -37.54
C THR A 421 -11.80 17.19 -37.31
N ARG A 422 -12.35 17.20 -36.09
CA ARG A 422 -13.30 18.21 -35.62
C ARG A 422 -12.58 19.23 -34.75
N THR A 423 -12.70 20.51 -35.07
CA THR A 423 -12.16 21.61 -34.26
C THR A 423 -13.27 22.24 -33.44
N LEU A 424 -13.11 22.17 -32.13
CA LEU A 424 -14.06 22.65 -31.12
C LEU A 424 -13.52 23.93 -30.49
N GLU A 425 -14.42 24.84 -30.14
CA GLU A 425 -14.08 26.15 -29.61
C GLU A 425 -14.92 26.52 -28.39
N LEU A 426 -14.23 26.94 -27.34
CA LEU A 426 -14.80 27.55 -26.14
C LEU A 426 -14.49 29.05 -26.14
N ARG A 427 -15.47 29.87 -25.76
CA ARG A 427 -15.36 31.33 -25.62
C ARG A 427 -15.94 31.78 -24.27
N GLY A 428 -15.64 33.01 -23.90
CA GLY A 428 -16.12 33.63 -22.67
C GLY A 428 -15.04 33.65 -21.60
N GLY A 429 -14.84 34.81 -20.95
CA GLY A 429 -13.79 35.01 -19.96
C GLY A 429 -13.80 33.98 -18.84
N PRO A 430 -14.91 33.83 -18.09
CA PRO A 430 -15.04 32.85 -17.01
C PRO A 430 -14.84 31.42 -17.49
N ALA A 431 -15.59 30.97 -18.49
CA ALA A 431 -15.50 29.59 -19.00
C ALA A 431 -14.09 29.19 -19.48
N VAL A 432 -13.39 30.09 -20.18
CA VAL A 432 -12.01 29.87 -20.63
C VAL A 432 -11.02 29.92 -19.47
N PHE A 433 -11.24 30.79 -18.49
CA PHE A 433 -10.41 30.83 -17.28
C PHE A 433 -10.53 29.52 -16.51
N ASP A 434 -11.76 29.07 -16.23
CA ASP A 434 -12.05 27.85 -15.49
C ASP A 434 -11.48 26.63 -16.23
N ALA A 435 -11.63 26.59 -17.58
CA ALA A 435 -11.08 25.52 -18.41
C ALA A 435 -9.56 25.38 -18.29
N LEU A 436 -8.85 26.50 -18.14
CA LEU A 436 -7.39 26.53 -18.12
C LEU A 436 -6.80 26.42 -16.71
N GLN A 437 -7.44 27.01 -15.72
CA GLN A 437 -6.89 27.14 -14.36
C GLN A 437 -7.48 26.16 -13.35
N ARG A 438 -8.55 25.43 -13.70
CA ARG A 438 -9.20 24.43 -12.83
C ARG A 438 -9.56 25.02 -11.45
N GLY A 439 -10.07 26.25 -11.45
CA GLY A 439 -10.49 26.96 -10.26
C GLY A 439 -11.51 28.04 -10.62
N GLU A 440 -12.48 28.25 -9.74
CA GLU A 440 -13.53 29.26 -9.91
C GLU A 440 -13.00 30.62 -9.45
N ALA A 441 -12.72 31.52 -10.39
CA ALA A 441 -12.50 32.92 -10.03
C ALA A 441 -13.86 33.59 -9.78
N SER A 442 -13.98 34.29 -8.65
CA SER A 442 -15.20 35.02 -8.27
C SER A 442 -15.59 36.11 -9.28
N SER A 443 -14.63 36.66 -10.03
CA SER A 443 -14.88 37.47 -11.23
C SER A 443 -13.66 37.50 -12.17
N VAL A 444 -13.93 37.48 -13.48
CA VAL A 444 -12.91 37.52 -14.55
C VAL A 444 -13.36 38.49 -15.63
N ASN A 445 -12.58 39.55 -15.86
CA ASN A 445 -12.80 40.46 -16.99
C ASN A 445 -11.77 40.19 -18.09
N ALA A 446 -12.21 39.61 -19.21
CA ALA A 446 -11.32 39.19 -20.28
C ALA A 446 -11.48 40.04 -21.55
N SER A 447 -10.38 40.65 -22.00
CA SER A 447 -10.28 41.33 -23.30
C SER A 447 -10.09 40.35 -24.46
N THR A 448 -9.59 39.14 -24.18
CA THR A 448 -9.53 38.04 -25.14
C THR A 448 -9.66 36.73 -24.37
N ALA A 449 -10.58 35.85 -24.78
CA ALA A 449 -10.78 34.55 -24.15
C ALA A 449 -11.26 33.53 -25.18
N ARG A 450 -10.40 32.58 -25.52
CA ARG A 450 -10.70 31.52 -26.49
C ARG A 450 -9.84 30.29 -26.24
N VAL A 451 -10.45 29.11 -26.28
CA VAL A 451 -9.76 27.84 -26.42
C VAL A 451 -10.22 27.16 -27.70
N ARG A 452 -9.29 26.61 -28.47
CA ARG A 452 -9.60 25.71 -29.59
C ARG A 452 -8.93 24.37 -29.38
N VAL A 453 -9.68 23.30 -29.57
CA VAL A 453 -9.17 21.93 -29.48
C VAL A 453 -9.48 21.20 -30.78
N ARG A 454 -8.57 20.33 -31.20
CA ARG A 454 -8.74 19.45 -32.35
C ARG A 454 -8.95 18.03 -31.85
N VAL A 455 -9.96 17.38 -32.40
CA VAL A 455 -10.39 16.04 -32.02
C VAL A 455 -10.36 15.15 -33.24
N ASP A 456 -9.76 13.97 -33.11
CA ASP A 456 -9.79 12.92 -34.11
C ASP A 456 -11.16 12.23 -34.06
N GLU A 457 -11.94 12.30 -35.14
CA GLU A 457 -13.29 11.71 -35.16
C GLU A 457 -13.27 10.18 -35.22
N ALA A 458 -12.23 9.58 -35.81
CA ALA A 458 -12.13 8.14 -35.98
C ALA A 458 -11.66 7.46 -34.69
N ARG A 459 -10.67 8.06 -34.02
CA ARG A 459 -10.14 7.54 -32.74
C ARG A 459 -10.90 8.10 -31.53
N GLY A 460 -11.59 9.23 -31.70
CA GLY A 460 -12.27 9.91 -30.61
C GLY A 460 -11.32 10.44 -29.54
N VAL A 461 -10.14 10.95 -29.93
CA VAL A 461 -9.11 11.46 -29.00
C VAL A 461 -8.69 12.87 -29.34
N VAL A 462 -8.11 13.58 -28.37
CA VAL A 462 -7.62 14.93 -28.55
C VAL A 462 -6.27 14.90 -29.28
N LEU A 463 -6.11 15.76 -30.28
CA LEU A 463 -4.86 15.95 -31.06
C LEU A 463 -4.04 17.17 -30.62
N GLY A 464 -4.62 18.00 -29.75
CA GLY A 464 -4.04 19.26 -29.30
C GLY A 464 -4.86 20.46 -29.74
N GLY A 465 -4.30 21.67 -29.60
CA GLY A 465 -5.11 22.88 -29.70
C GLY A 465 -4.34 24.16 -29.45
N ARG A 466 -5.07 25.25 -29.23
CA ARG A 466 -4.53 26.55 -28.87
C ARG A 466 -5.45 27.29 -27.91
N ALA A 467 -4.90 27.88 -26.87
CA ALA A 467 -5.64 28.75 -25.97
C ALA A 467 -5.06 30.17 -25.98
N ARG A 468 -5.94 31.16 -25.86
CA ARG A 468 -5.62 32.57 -25.67
C ARG A 468 -6.50 33.15 -24.57
N LEU A 469 -5.88 33.70 -23.54
CA LEU A 469 -6.55 34.41 -22.47
C LEU A 469 -5.78 35.70 -22.19
N ASN A 470 -6.48 36.82 -22.09
CA ASN A 470 -5.96 38.08 -21.58
C ASN A 470 -7.04 38.67 -20.69
N ALA A 471 -6.87 38.46 -19.39
CA ALA A 471 -7.87 38.78 -18.40
C ALA A 471 -7.27 39.49 -17.18
N THR A 472 -8.11 40.26 -16.51
CA THR A 472 -7.86 40.82 -15.18
C THR A 472 -8.77 40.08 -14.20
N LEU A 473 -8.20 39.61 -13.09
CA LEU A 473 -8.93 38.91 -12.04
C LEU A 473 -9.68 39.89 -11.13
N GLY A 474 -10.55 39.36 -10.28
CA GLY A 474 -11.47 40.15 -9.44
C GLY A 474 -10.84 41.12 -8.44
N ASP A 475 -9.52 41.03 -8.20
CA ASP A 475 -8.76 42.02 -7.44
C ASP A 475 -8.46 43.30 -8.24
N GLY A 476 -8.73 43.31 -9.55
CA GLY A 476 -8.49 44.46 -10.44
C GLY A 476 -7.02 44.70 -10.78
N GLU A 477 -6.09 44.02 -10.09
CA GLU A 477 -4.64 44.22 -10.19
C GLU A 477 -3.95 43.03 -10.86
N THR A 478 -4.46 41.81 -10.67
CA THR A 478 -3.82 40.61 -11.22
C THR A 478 -4.21 40.42 -12.68
N ARG A 479 -3.25 40.69 -13.57
CA ARG A 479 -3.38 40.41 -15.00
C ARG A 479 -2.85 39.02 -15.33
N LEU A 480 -3.66 38.24 -16.05
CA LEU A 480 -3.32 36.93 -16.57
C LEU A 480 -3.34 36.94 -18.11
N VAL A 481 -2.18 36.80 -18.72
CA VAL A 481 -2.02 36.63 -20.17
C VAL A 481 -1.50 35.25 -20.47
N ARG A 482 -2.19 34.50 -21.33
CA ARG A 482 -1.86 33.13 -21.74
C ARG A 482 -1.96 33.00 -23.24
N ASN A 483 -0.96 32.41 -23.87
CA ASN A 483 -0.98 32.07 -25.31
C ASN A 483 -0.31 30.71 -25.50
N LEU A 484 -1.13 29.68 -25.40
CA LEU A 484 -0.71 28.28 -25.27
C LEU A 484 -0.98 27.55 -26.58
N THR A 485 -0.05 26.70 -27.00
CA THR A 485 -0.27 25.71 -28.05
C THR A 485 -0.05 24.32 -27.47
N TYR A 486 -0.99 23.41 -27.69
CA TYR A 486 -0.96 22.04 -27.19
C TYR A 486 -0.76 21.08 -28.35
N ALA A 487 0.16 20.13 -28.19
CA ALA A 487 0.24 18.92 -29.00
C ALA A 487 -0.08 17.72 -28.11
N VAL A 488 -0.82 16.75 -28.65
CA VAL A 488 -1.20 15.54 -27.92
C VAL A 488 -0.88 14.32 -28.78
N GLU A 489 -0.14 13.39 -28.19
CA GLU A 489 0.17 12.08 -28.73
C GLU A 489 -0.56 11.02 -27.89
N THR A 490 -1.09 9.98 -28.53
CA THR A 490 -1.84 8.90 -27.86
C THR A 490 -1.47 7.53 -28.42
N GLY A 491 -1.63 6.48 -27.61
CA GLY A 491 -1.39 5.08 -28.00
C GLY A 491 0.06 4.63 -27.82
N ASP A 492 0.45 3.59 -28.57
CA ASP A 492 1.71 2.82 -28.40
C ASP A 492 3.00 3.63 -28.58
N GLY A 493 2.91 4.83 -29.17
CA GLY A 493 4.05 5.73 -29.31
C GLY A 493 4.41 6.48 -28.02
N VAL A 494 3.60 6.37 -26.97
CA VAL A 494 3.82 7.05 -25.69
C VAL A 494 4.57 6.12 -24.74
N ALA A 495 5.87 6.35 -24.63
CA ALA A 495 6.74 5.67 -23.65
C ALA A 495 7.28 6.67 -22.62
N VAL A 496 7.37 6.24 -21.37
CA VAL A 496 7.94 7.01 -20.28
C VAL A 496 9.10 6.24 -19.66
N ASP A 497 10.30 6.79 -19.82
CA ASP A 497 11.49 6.23 -19.20
C ASP A 497 11.63 6.66 -17.74
N ARG A 498 12.12 5.73 -16.92
CA ARG A 498 12.55 6.04 -15.56
C ARG A 498 13.78 6.95 -15.64
N PRO A 499 13.80 8.12 -14.98
CA PRO A 499 14.98 8.97 -14.97
C PRO A 499 16.22 8.23 -14.44
N ASP A 500 17.35 8.31 -15.16
CA ASP A 500 18.60 7.62 -14.80
C ASP A 500 19.08 7.97 -13.39
N ALA A 501 18.86 9.21 -12.96
CA ALA A 501 19.18 9.70 -11.62
C ALA A 501 18.46 8.90 -10.51
N LEU A 502 17.35 8.23 -10.83
CA LEU A 502 16.67 7.33 -9.90
C LEU A 502 17.34 5.96 -9.76
N GLY A 503 18.32 5.60 -10.59
CA GLY A 503 19.06 4.35 -10.53
C GLY A 503 18.17 3.10 -10.32
N SER A 504 18.74 2.08 -9.68
CA SER A 504 18.01 0.85 -9.34
C SER A 504 16.93 1.07 -8.28
N ARG A 505 15.89 0.22 -8.32
CA ARG A 505 14.81 0.21 -7.32
C ARG A 505 15.34 -0.13 -5.93
N SER A 506 14.87 0.59 -4.92
CA SER A 506 15.15 0.31 -3.50
C SER A 506 14.29 -0.86 -2.99
N LEU A 507 14.60 -1.39 -1.81
CA LEU A 507 13.79 -2.44 -1.16
C LEU A 507 12.34 -1.98 -0.91
N GLY A 508 12.14 -0.71 -0.55
CA GLY A 508 10.81 -0.12 -0.41
C GLY A 508 10.03 -0.09 -1.74
N ALA A 509 10.70 0.27 -2.84
CA ALA A 509 10.08 0.24 -4.16
C ALA A 509 9.67 -1.18 -4.57
N TRP A 510 10.53 -2.18 -4.38
CA TRP A 510 10.19 -3.58 -4.61
C TRP A 510 9.00 -4.06 -3.75
N THR A 511 8.94 -3.61 -2.50
CA THR A 511 7.82 -3.95 -1.60
C THR A 511 6.49 -3.40 -2.14
N TRP A 512 6.49 -2.17 -2.67
CA TRP A 512 5.30 -1.58 -3.25
C TRP A 512 4.85 -2.26 -4.54
N ASP A 513 5.80 -2.64 -5.39
CA ASP A 513 5.50 -3.32 -6.65
C ASP A 513 4.78 -4.66 -6.44
N VAL A 514 5.05 -5.34 -5.32
CA VAL A 514 4.43 -6.63 -4.98
C VAL A 514 3.09 -6.48 -4.23
N PHE A 515 2.89 -5.37 -3.51
CA PHE A 515 1.80 -5.29 -2.52
C PHE A 515 0.86 -4.09 -2.63
N ALA A 516 1.22 -3.00 -3.31
CA ALA A 516 0.23 -1.99 -3.72
C ALA A 516 -0.44 -2.39 -5.04
N TYR A 517 0.35 -3.02 -5.90
CA TYR A 517 -0.04 -3.63 -7.17
C TYR A 517 0.29 -5.13 -7.13
#